data_AF-A0A516SK39-F1
#
_entry.id   AF-A0A516SK39-F1
#
_cell.length_a   1.000
_cell.length_b   1.000
_cell.length_c   1.000
_cell.angle_alpha   90.00
_cell.angle_beta   90.00
_cell.angle_gamma   90.00
#
_symmetry.space_group_name_H-M   'P 1'
#
loop_
_entity.id
_entity.type
_entity.pdbx_description
1 polymer ?
#
loop_
_entity_poly.entity_id
_entity_poly.type
_entity_poly.pdbx_seq_one_letter_code
_entity_poly.pdbx_strand_id
1 'polypeptide(L)'
;MANISPISANSLPPPLLAVAALASPGQLASLLALADYDPRLLAALPADLGRQVDGWSVELLADWREALRQTWAKLPTGEEHAHLALRLADLAWLIEDWGLLRLALQLAMAEFDEMPDWLYGMAVAEAACGRLAQAMDCLLRARQLQADHAGVAALYAQLLPRHAAQAALAVQPRAVHTGWLRLETLHPDHSAAFLWQFRDPAISAMADMPAMAEIAEVENWIKDVEAGQRDFAVLHSEHGLVGVFSYNHDQAGHAFVSFWVGCDHQGRGYAGAALAMLLEQARAEGIVALYTSIYPNNIRSRRTLERAGFLPLARPRLRGADDQLLFYASPAHGAGWPELRALCRVLGQPLRPIKPYREMACP
;
A
#
# COMPACT_ATOMS: atom_id res chain seq x y z
N MET A 1 -10.50 -27.30 -6.61
CA MET A 1 -9.91 -27.81 -5.35
C MET A 1 -9.94 -29.34 -5.35
N ALA A 2 -8.81 -29.98 -5.68
CA ALA A 2 -8.66 -31.42 -5.63
C ALA A 2 -8.60 -31.90 -4.17
N ASN A 3 -9.30 -33.00 -3.88
CA ASN A 3 -9.36 -33.63 -2.56
C ASN A 3 -8.11 -34.52 -2.40
N ILE A 4 -7.05 -33.99 -1.79
CA ILE A 4 -5.77 -34.68 -1.57
C ILE A 4 -5.50 -34.67 -0.07
N SER A 5 -5.22 -35.86 0.49
CA SER A 5 -5.19 -36.08 1.95
C SER A 5 -4.05 -35.31 2.63
N PRO A 6 -4.32 -34.58 3.73
CA PRO A 6 -3.30 -33.83 4.46
C PRO A 6 -2.46 -34.74 5.37
N ILE A 7 -1.32 -34.19 5.79
CA ILE A 7 -0.41 -34.67 6.83
C ILE A 7 -1.15 -35.37 7.96
N SER A 8 -0.60 -36.49 8.43
CA SER A 8 -1.13 -37.19 9.59
C SER A 8 -1.01 -36.30 10.83
N ALA A 9 -2.11 -35.67 11.23
CA ALA A 9 -2.27 -34.99 12.51
C ALA A 9 -2.02 -35.94 13.73
N ASN A 10 -1.78 -37.24 13.49
CA ASN A 10 -1.61 -38.28 14.50
C ASN A 10 -0.36 -38.11 15.38
N SER A 11 0.56 -37.17 15.10
CA SER A 11 1.69 -36.86 15.97
C SER A 11 1.45 -35.70 16.94
N LEU A 12 0.34 -34.98 16.84
CA LEU A 12 -0.02 -33.92 17.79
C LEU A 12 -0.73 -34.53 19.02
N PRO A 13 -0.56 -33.94 20.22
CA PRO A 13 -1.29 -34.41 21.39
C PRO A 13 -2.81 -34.34 21.13
N PRO A 14 -3.58 -35.43 21.32
CA PRO A 14 -5.04 -35.43 21.12
C PRO A 14 -5.81 -34.29 21.82
N PRO A 15 -5.41 -33.83 23.03
CA PRO A 15 -6.06 -32.68 23.67
C PRO A 15 -5.93 -31.38 22.87
N LEU A 16 -4.80 -31.18 22.17
CA LEU A 16 -4.55 -29.95 21.42
C LEU A 16 -5.45 -29.86 20.18
N LEU A 17 -5.67 -30.99 19.50
CA LEU A 17 -6.58 -31.09 18.36
C LEU A 17 -8.04 -30.85 18.76
N ALA A 18 -8.46 -31.41 19.90
CA ALA A 18 -9.81 -31.21 20.43
C ALA A 18 -10.07 -29.75 20.82
N VAL A 19 -9.07 -29.07 21.40
CA VAL A 19 -9.16 -27.64 21.73
C VAL A 19 -9.22 -26.78 20.46
N ALA A 20 -8.39 -27.08 19.45
CA ALA A 20 -8.40 -26.34 18.19
C ALA A 20 -9.75 -26.45 17.44
N ALA A 21 -10.41 -27.61 17.49
CA ALA A 21 -11.69 -27.82 16.82
C ALA A 21 -12.85 -26.97 17.39
N LEU A 22 -12.74 -26.50 18.63
CA LEU A 22 -13.76 -25.71 19.32
C LEU A 22 -13.38 -24.23 19.50
N ALA A 23 -12.16 -23.86 19.10
CA ALA A 23 -11.60 -22.54 19.30
C ALA A 23 -12.14 -21.52 18.28
N SER A 24 -12.38 -20.29 18.73
CA SER A 24 -12.63 -19.16 17.84
C SER A 24 -11.37 -18.81 17.03
N PRO A 25 -11.48 -18.07 15.92
CA PRO A 25 -10.31 -17.65 15.14
C PRO A 25 -9.24 -16.91 15.96
N GLY A 26 -9.63 -16.07 16.93
CA GLY A 26 -8.67 -15.40 17.82
C GLY A 26 -7.99 -16.35 18.80
N GLN A 27 -8.72 -17.35 19.30
CA GLN A 27 -8.14 -18.39 20.14
C GLN A 27 -7.17 -19.27 19.33
N LEU A 28 -7.45 -19.53 18.06
CA LEU A 28 -6.58 -20.29 17.16
C LEU A 28 -5.24 -19.60 16.89
N ALA A 29 -5.24 -18.28 16.63
CA ALA A 29 -3.99 -17.52 16.49
C ALA A 29 -3.15 -17.59 17.79
N SER A 30 -3.80 -17.45 18.95
CA SER A 30 -3.14 -17.59 20.26
C SER A 30 -2.61 -19.00 20.51
N LEU A 31 -3.35 -20.03 20.09
CA LEU A 31 -2.92 -21.43 20.21
C LEU A 31 -1.70 -21.73 19.34
N LEU A 32 -1.61 -21.16 18.13
CA LEU A 32 -0.40 -21.24 17.32
C LEU A 32 0.79 -20.64 18.07
N ALA A 33 0.64 -19.45 18.67
CA ALA A 33 1.72 -18.83 19.45
C ALA A 33 2.12 -19.69 20.67
N LEU A 34 1.16 -20.27 21.39
CA LEU A 34 1.41 -21.17 22.53
C LEU A 34 2.09 -22.49 22.12
N ALA A 35 1.80 -22.97 20.91
CA ALA A 35 2.45 -24.13 20.32
C ALA A 35 3.78 -23.78 19.64
N ASP A 36 4.35 -22.61 19.93
CA ASP A 36 5.59 -22.11 19.32
C ASP A 36 5.51 -22.14 17.78
N TYR A 37 4.35 -21.79 17.23
CA TYR A 37 4.07 -21.73 15.80
C TYR A 37 4.35 -23.05 15.05
N ASP A 38 4.07 -24.19 15.69
CA ASP A 38 4.25 -25.52 15.08
C ASP A 38 3.42 -25.65 13.78
N PRO A 39 4.07 -25.84 12.62
CA PRO A 39 3.36 -25.93 11.34
C PRO A 39 2.37 -27.11 11.28
N ARG A 40 2.57 -28.17 12.06
CA ARG A 40 1.62 -29.31 12.13
C ARG A 40 0.30 -28.90 12.75
N LEU A 41 0.31 -27.97 13.72
CA LEU A 41 -0.92 -27.45 14.30
C LEU A 41 -1.72 -26.66 13.26
N LEU A 42 -1.04 -25.85 12.44
CA LEU A 42 -1.65 -25.13 11.33
C LEU A 42 -2.32 -26.09 10.32
N ALA A 43 -1.64 -27.18 9.99
CA ALA A 43 -2.17 -28.22 9.10
C ALA A 43 -3.45 -28.87 9.63
N ALA A 44 -3.61 -28.94 10.96
CA ALA A 44 -4.75 -29.55 11.62
C ALA A 44 -5.92 -28.58 11.86
N LEU A 45 -5.77 -27.29 11.55
CA LEU A 45 -6.84 -26.31 11.76
C LEU A 45 -8.03 -26.53 10.80
N PRO A 46 -9.26 -26.17 11.21
CA PRO A 46 -10.45 -26.35 10.39
C PRO A 46 -10.30 -25.76 8.98
N ALA A 47 -10.64 -26.54 7.95
CA ALA A 47 -10.47 -26.16 6.55
C ALA A 47 -11.22 -24.85 6.20
N ASP A 48 -12.32 -24.58 6.89
CA ASP A 48 -13.25 -23.47 6.69
C ASP A 48 -12.94 -22.21 7.54
N LEU A 49 -11.84 -22.19 8.29
CA LEU A 49 -11.39 -21.06 9.12
C LEU A 49 -11.48 -19.70 8.39
N GLY A 50 -11.21 -19.71 7.09
CA GLY A 50 -11.21 -18.54 6.23
C GLY A 50 -12.55 -17.95 5.83
N ARG A 51 -13.66 -18.69 6.01
CA ARG A 51 -14.99 -18.27 5.52
C ARG A 51 -15.58 -17.09 6.29
N GLN A 52 -14.95 -16.65 7.37
CA GLN A 52 -15.46 -15.61 8.29
C GLN A 52 -14.53 -14.39 8.38
N VAL A 53 -13.52 -14.28 7.52
CA VAL A 53 -12.48 -13.25 7.63
C VAL A 53 -13.06 -11.83 7.50
N ASP A 54 -14.13 -11.65 6.73
CA ASP A 54 -14.84 -10.37 6.60
C ASP A 54 -15.36 -9.79 7.93
N GLY A 55 -15.50 -10.62 8.97
CA GLY A 55 -15.91 -10.21 10.31
C GLY A 55 -14.77 -10.03 11.31
N TRP A 56 -13.51 -10.20 10.89
CA TRP A 56 -12.37 -10.12 11.80
C TRP A 56 -12.00 -8.67 12.11
N SER A 57 -11.59 -8.41 13.35
CA SER A 57 -11.06 -7.10 13.73
C SER A 57 -9.67 -6.86 13.14
N VAL A 58 -9.23 -5.60 13.13
CA VAL A 58 -7.88 -5.20 12.69
C VAL A 58 -6.82 -5.91 13.52
N GLU A 59 -7.03 -6.03 14.83
CA GLU A 59 -6.12 -6.70 15.76
C GLU A 59 -6.03 -8.19 15.45
N LEU A 60 -7.17 -8.83 15.20
CA LEU A 60 -7.22 -10.24 14.87
C LEU A 60 -6.50 -10.54 13.54
N LEU A 61 -6.68 -9.69 12.53
CA LEU A 61 -5.95 -9.79 11.26
C LEU A 61 -4.44 -9.64 11.47
N ALA A 62 -4.01 -8.70 12.32
CA ALA A 62 -2.60 -8.52 12.65
C ALA A 62 -2.01 -9.74 13.36
N ASP A 63 -2.72 -10.30 14.33
CA ASP A 63 -2.31 -11.51 15.06
C ASP A 63 -2.17 -12.70 14.11
N TRP A 64 -3.10 -12.88 13.18
CA TRP A 64 -3.01 -13.94 12.17
C TRP A 64 -1.86 -13.74 11.21
N ARG A 65 -1.63 -12.52 10.70
CA ARG A 65 -0.48 -12.23 9.82
C ARG A 65 0.84 -12.58 10.51
N GLU A 66 0.98 -12.24 11.78
CA GLU A 66 2.17 -12.60 12.56
C GLU A 66 2.27 -14.12 12.77
N ALA A 67 1.19 -14.77 13.20
CA ALA A 67 1.17 -16.20 13.45
C ALA A 67 1.53 -17.02 12.19
N LEU A 68 1.00 -16.65 11.02
CA LEU A 68 1.32 -17.35 9.78
C LEU A 68 2.77 -17.12 9.34
N ARG A 69 3.34 -15.92 9.53
CA ARG A 69 4.75 -15.64 9.21
C ARG A 69 5.71 -16.39 10.12
N GLN A 70 5.41 -16.45 11.42
CA GLN A 70 6.20 -17.23 12.37
C GLN A 70 6.11 -18.73 12.08
N THR A 71 4.93 -19.22 11.69
CA THR A 71 4.74 -20.61 11.25
C THR A 71 5.53 -20.89 9.96
N TRP A 72 5.52 -19.96 9.00
CA TRP A 72 6.30 -20.06 7.77
C TRP A 72 7.80 -20.21 8.05
N ALA A 73 8.34 -19.42 8.97
CA ALA A 73 9.75 -19.48 9.36
C ALA A 73 10.18 -20.83 9.96
N LYS A 74 9.22 -21.67 10.38
CA LYS A 74 9.45 -22.97 11.01
C LYS A 74 9.09 -24.16 10.13
N LEU A 75 8.79 -23.92 8.85
CA LEU A 75 8.42 -24.99 7.95
C LEU A 75 9.54 -26.05 7.81
N PRO A 76 9.19 -27.34 7.82
CA PRO A 76 10.15 -28.42 7.61
C PRO A 76 10.64 -28.45 6.16
N THR A 77 11.73 -29.16 5.88
CA THR A 77 12.23 -29.38 4.51
C THR A 77 11.65 -30.66 3.89
N GLY A 78 11.36 -30.68 2.58
CA GLY A 78 10.91 -31.86 1.83
C GLY A 78 9.44 -31.76 1.34
N GLU A 79 8.88 -32.84 0.81
CA GLU A 79 7.56 -32.85 0.13
C GLU A 79 6.39 -32.44 1.06
N GLU A 80 6.45 -32.80 2.34
CA GLU A 80 5.46 -32.39 3.36
C GLU A 80 5.35 -30.85 3.51
N HIS A 81 6.44 -30.13 3.21
CA HIS A 81 6.49 -28.67 3.24
C HIS A 81 5.58 -28.04 2.18
N ALA A 82 5.48 -28.66 1.00
CA ALA A 82 4.77 -28.11 -0.14
C ALA A 82 3.25 -28.11 0.08
N HIS A 83 2.72 -29.18 0.67
CA HIS A 83 1.30 -29.24 1.07
C HIS A 83 0.96 -28.19 2.14
N LEU A 84 1.86 -28.00 3.10
CA LEU A 84 1.65 -27.01 4.15
C LEU A 84 1.81 -25.57 3.63
N ALA A 85 2.68 -25.37 2.64
CA ALA A 85 2.76 -24.11 1.91
C ALA A 85 1.45 -23.80 1.19
N LEU A 86 0.80 -24.77 0.55
CA LEU A 86 -0.53 -24.53 -0.04
C LEU A 86 -1.56 -24.10 1.01
N ARG A 87 -1.55 -24.74 2.19
CA ARG A 87 -2.42 -24.32 3.30
C ARG A 87 -2.12 -22.91 3.78
N LEU A 88 -0.83 -22.54 3.85
CA LEU A 88 -0.41 -21.17 4.16
C LEU A 88 -0.80 -20.18 3.06
N ALA A 89 -0.74 -20.57 1.79
CA ALA A 89 -1.18 -19.76 0.66
C ALA A 89 -2.67 -19.44 0.77
N ASP A 90 -3.52 -20.44 1.03
CA ASP A 90 -4.96 -20.24 1.23
C ASP A 90 -5.25 -19.23 2.35
N LEU A 91 -4.57 -19.37 3.50
CA LEU A 91 -4.77 -18.47 4.64
C LEU A 91 -4.17 -17.07 4.39
N ALA A 92 -3.00 -16.99 3.74
CA ALA A 92 -2.37 -15.73 3.37
C ALA A 92 -3.19 -14.95 2.35
N TRP A 93 -3.83 -15.64 1.40
CA TRP A 93 -4.79 -15.04 0.46
C TRP A 93 -5.92 -14.34 1.20
N LEU A 94 -6.52 -15.02 2.18
CA LEU A 94 -7.69 -14.53 2.90
C LEU A 94 -7.39 -13.28 3.74
N ILE A 95 -6.21 -13.21 4.35
CA ILE A 95 -5.80 -12.06 5.17
C ILE A 95 -4.97 -11.03 4.38
N GLU A 96 -4.89 -11.18 3.06
CA GLU A 96 -4.17 -10.29 2.15
C GLU A 96 -2.68 -10.13 2.52
N ASP A 97 -2.03 -11.20 3.01
CA ASP A 97 -0.57 -11.22 3.18
C ASP A 97 0.11 -11.62 1.87
N TRP A 98 0.22 -10.67 0.96
CA TRP A 98 0.74 -10.88 -0.40
C TRP A 98 2.17 -11.42 -0.42
N GLY A 99 3.00 -10.99 0.54
CA GLY A 99 4.36 -11.48 0.71
C GLY A 99 4.39 -12.98 1.00
N LEU A 100 3.61 -13.41 1.99
CA LEU A 100 3.55 -14.82 2.38
C LEU A 100 2.85 -15.68 1.31
N LEU A 101 1.74 -15.21 0.75
CA LEU A 101 1.04 -15.90 -0.34
C LEU A 101 1.99 -16.25 -1.50
N ARG A 102 2.79 -15.27 -1.92
CA ARG A 102 3.79 -15.46 -2.96
C ARG A 102 4.85 -16.48 -2.59
N LEU A 103 5.45 -16.38 -1.41
CA LEU A 103 6.47 -17.33 -0.97
C LEU A 103 5.91 -18.75 -0.93
N ALA A 104 4.70 -18.90 -0.42
CA ALA A 104 4.01 -20.17 -0.31
C ALA A 104 3.68 -20.80 -1.68
N LEU A 105 3.15 -20.01 -2.61
CA LEU A 105 2.87 -20.48 -3.97
C LEU A 105 4.15 -20.77 -4.76
N GLN A 106 5.21 -19.95 -4.61
CA GLN A 106 6.51 -20.22 -5.23
C GLN A 106 7.08 -21.56 -4.79
N LEU A 107 7.01 -21.87 -3.50
CA LEU A 107 7.45 -23.15 -2.99
C LEU A 107 6.59 -24.30 -3.51
N ALA A 108 5.26 -24.16 -3.49
CA ALA A 108 4.37 -25.20 -4.00
C ALA A 108 4.62 -25.50 -5.49
N MET A 109 4.85 -24.47 -6.31
CA MET A 109 5.15 -24.59 -7.74
C MET A 109 6.57 -25.08 -8.05
N ALA A 110 7.48 -25.07 -7.06
CA ALA A 110 8.80 -25.66 -7.21
C ALA A 110 8.78 -27.19 -6.98
N GLU A 111 7.85 -27.67 -6.17
CA GLU A 111 7.73 -29.08 -5.80
C GLU A 111 6.65 -29.83 -6.60
N PHE A 112 5.61 -29.12 -7.06
CA PHE A 112 4.52 -29.66 -7.86
C PHE A 112 4.43 -28.99 -9.23
N ASP A 113 3.75 -29.65 -10.17
CA ASP A 113 3.38 -29.04 -11.44
C ASP A 113 2.52 -27.79 -11.22
N GLU A 114 2.73 -26.78 -12.06
CA GLU A 114 2.00 -25.53 -11.97
C GLU A 114 0.50 -25.73 -12.22
N MET A 115 -0.31 -25.10 -11.38
CA MET A 115 -1.77 -25.12 -11.51
C MET A 115 -2.30 -23.73 -11.90
N PRO A 116 -3.32 -23.64 -12.77
CA PRO A 116 -3.94 -22.37 -13.16
C PRO A 116 -4.40 -21.53 -11.97
N ASP A 117 -5.01 -22.15 -10.95
CA ASP A 117 -5.45 -21.48 -9.71
C ASP A 117 -4.29 -20.82 -8.95
N TRP A 118 -3.12 -21.47 -8.93
CA TRP A 118 -1.94 -20.97 -8.23
C TRP A 118 -1.30 -19.81 -8.97
N LEU A 119 -1.22 -19.91 -10.30
CA LEU A 119 -0.76 -18.81 -11.15
C LEU A 119 -1.70 -17.60 -11.07
N TYR A 120 -3.02 -17.84 -11.00
CA TYR A 120 -3.99 -16.76 -10.74
C TYR A 120 -3.75 -16.12 -9.36
N GLY A 121 -3.59 -16.94 -8.31
CA GLY A 121 -3.27 -16.47 -6.96
C GLY A 121 -1.99 -15.64 -6.90
N MET A 122 -0.94 -16.11 -7.59
CA MET A 122 0.33 -15.40 -7.74
C MET A 122 0.13 -14.07 -8.46
N ALA A 123 -0.63 -14.05 -9.56
CA ALA A 123 -0.87 -12.83 -10.33
C ALA A 123 -1.52 -11.73 -9.48
N VAL A 124 -2.48 -12.10 -8.62
CA VAL A 124 -3.15 -11.17 -7.72
C VAL A 124 -2.17 -10.60 -6.69
N ALA A 125 -1.34 -11.46 -6.07
CA ALA A 125 -0.31 -11.03 -5.12
C ALA A 125 0.72 -10.10 -5.77
N GLU A 126 1.18 -10.44 -6.98
CA GLU A 126 2.10 -9.62 -7.76
C GLU A 126 1.47 -8.26 -8.11
N ALA A 127 0.21 -8.23 -8.54
CA ALA A 127 -0.51 -7.00 -8.88
C ALA A 127 -0.76 -6.10 -7.66
N ALA A 128 -1.12 -6.68 -6.50
CA ALA A 128 -1.28 -5.95 -5.25
C ALA A 128 0.03 -5.28 -4.80
N CYS A 129 1.18 -5.88 -5.12
CA CYS A 129 2.51 -5.36 -4.84
C CYS A 129 3.15 -4.53 -5.97
N GLY A 130 2.38 -4.19 -7.02
CA GLY A 130 2.86 -3.35 -8.14
C GLY A 130 3.86 -4.05 -9.06
N ARG A 131 3.88 -5.39 -9.08
CA ARG A 131 4.70 -6.21 -9.98
C ARG A 131 3.87 -6.67 -11.17
N LEU A 132 3.37 -5.70 -11.93
CA LEU A 132 2.36 -5.95 -12.96
C LEU A 132 2.90 -6.81 -14.11
N ALA A 133 4.16 -6.65 -14.51
CA ALA A 133 4.76 -7.52 -15.52
C ALA A 133 4.74 -9.00 -15.09
N GLN A 134 5.13 -9.28 -13.85
CA GLN A 134 5.09 -10.63 -13.28
C GLN A 134 3.66 -11.16 -13.17
N ALA A 135 2.70 -10.30 -12.81
CA ALA A 135 1.29 -10.66 -12.78
C ALA A 135 0.78 -11.07 -14.17
N MET A 136 1.10 -10.29 -15.21
CA MET A 136 0.71 -10.58 -16.59
C MET A 136 1.31 -11.90 -17.08
N ASP A 137 2.58 -12.16 -16.77
CA ASP A 137 3.24 -13.43 -17.11
C ASP A 137 2.54 -14.62 -16.45
N CYS A 138 2.17 -14.51 -15.17
CA CYS A 138 1.43 -15.56 -14.47
C CYS A 138 0.07 -15.84 -15.13
N LEU A 139 -0.66 -14.80 -15.53
CA LEU A 139 -1.96 -14.94 -16.20
C LEU A 139 -1.86 -15.57 -17.59
N LEU A 140 -0.82 -15.21 -18.36
CA LEU A 140 -0.56 -15.82 -19.66
C LEU A 140 -0.25 -17.31 -19.52
N ARG A 141 0.55 -17.69 -18.52
CA ARG A 141 0.86 -19.10 -18.22
C ARG A 141 -0.38 -19.85 -17.73
N ALA A 142 -1.18 -19.25 -16.85
CA ALA A 142 -2.44 -19.86 -16.38
C ALA A 142 -3.37 -20.18 -17.56
N ARG A 143 -3.49 -19.25 -18.51
CA ARG A 143 -4.29 -19.42 -19.72
C ARG A 143 -3.75 -20.50 -20.67
N GLN A 144 -2.43 -20.69 -20.72
CA GLN A 144 -1.82 -21.79 -21.50
C GLN A 144 -2.15 -23.16 -20.91
N LEU A 145 -2.19 -23.27 -19.59
CA LEU A 145 -2.56 -24.50 -18.88
C LEU A 145 -4.06 -24.78 -18.96
N GLN A 146 -4.89 -23.73 -18.83
CA GLN A 146 -6.34 -23.83 -18.90
C GLN A 146 -6.95 -22.57 -19.53
N ALA A 147 -7.38 -22.69 -20.78
CA ALA A 147 -7.87 -21.56 -21.56
C ALA A 147 -9.18 -20.94 -21.03
N ASP A 148 -10.01 -21.73 -20.35
CA ASP A 148 -11.33 -21.36 -19.82
C ASP A 148 -11.32 -21.13 -18.30
N HIS A 149 -10.14 -20.92 -17.71
CA HIS A 149 -10.02 -20.66 -16.28
C HIS A 149 -10.83 -19.43 -15.86
N ALA A 150 -11.62 -19.62 -14.80
CA ALA A 150 -12.53 -18.59 -14.31
C ALA A 150 -11.74 -17.42 -13.70
N GLY A 151 -11.91 -16.24 -14.28
CA GLY A 151 -11.33 -15.01 -13.76
C GLY A 151 -10.00 -14.59 -14.39
N VAL A 152 -9.21 -15.50 -14.99
CA VAL A 152 -7.92 -15.14 -15.63
C VAL A 152 -8.09 -14.09 -16.73
N ALA A 153 -9.06 -14.27 -17.64
CA ALA A 153 -9.30 -13.32 -18.71
C ALA A 153 -9.79 -11.95 -18.19
N ALA A 154 -10.62 -11.96 -17.15
CA ALA A 154 -11.15 -10.74 -16.53
C ALA A 154 -10.02 -9.97 -15.81
N LEU A 155 -9.21 -10.66 -15.01
CA LEU A 155 -8.08 -10.06 -14.31
C LEU A 155 -7.02 -9.55 -15.28
N TYR A 156 -6.73 -10.27 -16.38
CA TYR A 156 -5.82 -9.79 -17.41
C TYR A 156 -6.31 -8.48 -18.04
N ALA A 157 -7.59 -8.41 -18.40
CA ALA A 157 -8.19 -7.20 -18.96
C ALA A 157 -8.18 -6.03 -17.96
N GLN A 158 -8.41 -6.31 -16.68
CA GLN A 158 -8.35 -5.35 -15.59
C GLN A 158 -6.94 -4.79 -15.36
N LEU A 159 -5.90 -5.63 -15.39
CA LEU A 159 -4.51 -5.23 -15.13
C LEU A 159 -3.83 -4.58 -16.35
N LEU A 160 -4.33 -4.81 -17.56
CA LEU A 160 -3.74 -4.27 -18.79
C LEU A 160 -3.54 -2.74 -18.78
N PRO A 161 -4.55 -1.89 -18.44
CA PRO A 161 -4.34 -0.44 -18.38
C PRO A 161 -3.35 -0.03 -17.29
N ARG A 162 -3.36 -0.71 -16.14
CA ARG A 162 -2.40 -0.46 -15.04
C ARG A 162 -0.97 -0.78 -15.48
N HIS A 163 -0.78 -1.91 -16.18
CA HIS A 163 0.53 -2.32 -16.70
C HIS A 163 1.07 -1.31 -17.72
N ALA A 164 0.21 -0.84 -18.64
CA ALA A 164 0.58 0.20 -19.59
C ALA A 164 0.94 1.54 -18.90
N ALA A 165 0.16 1.95 -17.88
CA ALA A 165 0.42 3.15 -17.10
C ALA A 165 1.74 3.04 -16.32
N GLN A 166 2.03 1.89 -15.71
CA GLN A 166 3.28 1.63 -15.01
C GLN A 166 4.49 1.69 -15.96
N ALA A 167 4.37 1.13 -17.17
CA ALA A 167 5.44 1.19 -18.18
C ALA A 167 5.72 2.62 -18.69
N ALA A 168 4.76 3.54 -18.54
CA ALA A 168 4.92 4.96 -18.89
C ALA A 168 5.58 5.80 -17.78
N LEU A 169 5.76 5.25 -16.57
CA LEU A 169 6.44 5.95 -15.48
C LEU A 169 7.95 6.00 -15.75
N ALA A 170 8.57 7.09 -15.32
CA ALA A 170 10.01 7.30 -15.48
C ALA A 170 10.81 6.70 -14.30
N VAL A 171 10.16 6.51 -13.16
CA VAL A 171 10.82 6.15 -11.89
C VAL A 171 10.86 4.66 -11.67
N GLN A 172 12.05 4.19 -11.29
CA GLN A 172 12.29 2.81 -10.94
C GLN A 172 11.99 2.53 -9.46
N PRO A 173 11.72 1.26 -9.10
CA PRO A 173 11.55 0.86 -7.70
C PRO A 173 12.71 1.31 -6.82
N ARG A 174 12.45 1.49 -5.52
CA ARG A 174 13.47 1.90 -4.55
C ARG A 174 13.53 0.97 -3.33
N ALA A 175 14.73 0.56 -2.95
CA ALA A 175 14.96 -0.21 -1.74
C ALA A 175 14.78 0.65 -0.48
N VAL A 176 14.19 0.06 0.55
CA VAL A 176 14.06 0.59 1.91
C VAL A 176 14.43 -0.51 2.91
N HIS A 177 14.57 -0.16 4.19
CA HIS A 177 15.05 -1.11 5.22
C HIS A 177 14.21 -2.40 5.30
N THR A 178 12.92 -2.34 4.98
CA THR A 178 11.97 -3.45 5.15
C THR A 178 11.41 -3.99 3.83
N GLY A 179 12.01 -3.64 2.69
CA GLY A 179 11.56 -4.14 1.38
C GLY A 179 11.80 -3.17 0.23
N TRP A 180 11.04 -3.33 -0.85
CA TRP A 180 11.06 -2.41 -1.99
C TRP A 180 9.74 -1.64 -2.08
N LEU A 181 9.84 -0.36 -2.43
CA LEU A 181 8.71 0.49 -2.79
C LEU A 181 8.66 0.72 -4.29
N ARG A 182 7.44 0.80 -4.82
CA ARG A 182 7.11 1.12 -6.21
C ARG A 182 6.11 2.26 -6.24
N LEU A 183 6.22 3.13 -7.25
CA LEU A 183 5.15 4.04 -7.63
C LEU A 183 4.34 3.38 -8.73
N GLU A 184 3.03 3.50 -8.64
CA GLU A 184 2.07 3.13 -9.68
C GLU A 184 1.03 4.24 -9.78
N THR A 185 0.56 4.55 -10.98
CA THR A 185 -0.58 5.47 -11.14
C THR A 185 -1.76 4.96 -10.31
N LEU A 186 -2.36 5.83 -9.49
CA LEU A 186 -3.49 5.45 -8.68
C LEU A 186 -4.66 5.01 -9.59
N HIS A 187 -5.34 3.96 -9.19
CA HIS A 187 -6.31 3.24 -10.03
C HIS A 187 -7.43 2.69 -9.13
N PRO A 188 -8.69 2.59 -9.60
CA PRO A 188 -9.81 2.08 -8.82
C PRO A 188 -9.57 0.71 -8.15
N ASP A 189 -8.74 -0.15 -8.73
CA ASP A 189 -8.30 -1.42 -8.11
C ASP A 189 -7.64 -1.26 -6.74
N HIS A 190 -7.10 -0.08 -6.44
CA HIS A 190 -6.47 0.21 -5.16
C HIS A 190 -7.48 0.57 -4.06
N SER A 191 -8.77 0.74 -4.38
CA SER A 191 -9.77 1.34 -3.48
C SER A 191 -9.95 0.58 -2.17
N ALA A 192 -9.95 -0.75 -2.18
CA ALA A 192 -10.07 -1.56 -0.97
C ALA A 192 -8.86 -1.36 -0.04
N ALA A 193 -7.64 -1.49 -0.58
CA ALA A 193 -6.41 -1.28 0.19
C ALA A 193 -6.23 0.18 0.63
N PHE A 194 -6.64 1.15 -0.21
CA PHE A 194 -6.71 2.56 0.16
C PHE A 194 -7.61 2.74 1.38
N LEU A 195 -8.86 2.28 1.31
CA LEU A 195 -9.84 2.47 2.38
C LEU A 195 -9.34 1.86 3.70
N TRP A 196 -8.78 0.65 3.61
CA TRP A 196 -8.17 -0.01 4.75
C TRP A 196 -7.06 0.85 5.38
N GLN A 197 -6.13 1.36 4.58
CA GLN A 197 -5.00 2.13 5.08
C GLN A 197 -5.38 3.52 5.59
N PHE A 198 -6.49 4.07 5.07
CA PHE A 198 -7.02 5.39 5.36
C PHE A 198 -8.03 5.44 6.52
N ARG A 199 -8.28 4.29 7.17
CA ARG A 199 -9.30 4.12 8.22
C ARG A 199 -9.10 4.95 9.49
N ASP A 200 -7.89 5.43 9.76
CA ASP A 200 -7.61 6.30 10.91
C ASP A 200 -8.06 7.74 10.57
N PRO A 201 -9.05 8.32 11.28
CA PRO A 201 -9.54 9.68 11.02
C PRO A 201 -8.47 10.76 11.17
N ALA A 202 -7.37 10.50 11.89
CA ALA A 202 -6.26 11.43 11.96
C ALA A 202 -5.56 11.60 10.59
N ILE A 203 -5.60 10.58 9.72
CA ILE A 203 -5.01 10.66 8.38
C ILE A 203 -5.83 11.61 7.50
N SER A 204 -7.16 11.45 7.44
CA SER A 204 -8.02 12.32 6.64
C SER A 204 -7.95 13.78 7.09
N ALA A 205 -7.95 14.01 8.42
CA ALA A 205 -7.79 15.35 8.99
C ALA A 205 -6.43 15.99 8.66
N MET A 206 -5.34 15.22 8.68
CA MET A 206 -3.99 15.75 8.38
C MET A 206 -3.73 15.90 6.88
N ALA A 207 -4.40 15.11 6.04
CA ALA A 207 -4.30 15.15 4.58
C ALA A 207 -5.29 16.15 3.94
N ASP A 208 -6.17 16.77 4.73
CA ASP A 208 -7.26 17.64 4.28
C ASP A 208 -8.16 16.95 3.24
N MET A 209 -8.54 15.70 3.55
CA MET A 209 -9.35 14.85 2.68
C MET A 209 -10.66 14.48 3.37
N PRO A 210 -11.75 14.25 2.61
CA PRO A 210 -13.00 13.77 3.20
C PRO A 210 -12.79 12.42 3.86
N ALA A 211 -13.49 12.17 4.97
CA ALA A 211 -13.61 10.82 5.49
C ALA A 211 -14.41 9.98 4.49
N MET A 212 -13.88 8.81 4.16
CA MET A 212 -14.51 7.84 3.27
C MET A 212 -14.75 6.56 4.08
N ALA A 213 -15.93 5.98 3.96
CA ALA A 213 -16.36 4.78 4.66
C ALA A 213 -16.56 3.60 3.71
N GLU A 214 -16.76 3.85 2.41
CA GLU A 214 -17.04 2.80 1.42
C GLU A 214 -16.03 2.79 0.26
N ILE A 215 -15.80 1.59 -0.30
CA ILE A 215 -14.91 1.39 -1.47
C ILE A 215 -15.38 2.25 -2.65
N ALA A 216 -16.70 2.36 -2.85
CA ALA A 216 -17.27 3.15 -3.94
C ALA A 216 -16.97 4.66 -3.82
N GLU A 217 -16.87 5.19 -2.59
CA GLU A 217 -16.49 6.60 -2.37
C GLU A 217 -15.04 6.84 -2.78
N VAL A 218 -14.16 5.90 -2.42
CA VAL A 218 -12.74 5.95 -2.83
C VAL A 218 -12.61 5.83 -4.35
N GLU A 219 -13.36 4.92 -4.98
CA GLU A 219 -13.34 4.80 -6.44
C GLU A 219 -13.78 6.09 -7.14
N ASN A 220 -14.82 6.74 -6.63
CA ASN A 220 -15.30 8.01 -7.17
C ASN A 220 -14.26 9.10 -7.01
N TRP A 221 -13.60 9.17 -5.85
CA TRP A 221 -12.50 10.10 -5.60
C TRP A 221 -11.32 9.86 -6.55
N ILE A 222 -10.92 8.60 -6.78
CA ILE A 222 -9.83 8.25 -7.71
C ILE A 222 -10.18 8.64 -9.16
N LYS A 223 -11.47 8.56 -9.54
CA LYS A 223 -11.94 8.91 -10.90
C LYS A 223 -12.05 10.43 -11.10
N ASP A 224 -12.19 11.20 -10.02
CA ASP A 224 -12.34 12.66 -10.05
C ASP A 224 -10.97 13.36 -10.13
N VAL A 225 -10.33 13.26 -11.30
CA VAL A 225 -8.99 13.79 -11.54
C VAL A 225 -9.07 15.15 -12.22
N GLU A 226 -8.63 16.19 -11.52
CA GLU A 226 -8.50 17.54 -12.08
C GLU A 226 -7.37 17.64 -13.12
N ALA A 227 -7.44 18.64 -14.00
CA ALA A 227 -6.38 18.91 -14.96
C ALA A 227 -5.06 19.20 -14.23
N GLY A 228 -3.99 18.48 -14.61
CA GLY A 228 -2.68 18.60 -13.97
C GLY A 228 -2.50 17.78 -12.69
N GLN A 229 -3.55 17.12 -12.19
CA GLN A 229 -3.46 16.20 -11.06
C GLN A 229 -2.76 14.91 -11.47
N ARG A 230 -1.84 14.43 -10.62
CA ARG A 230 -1.16 13.14 -10.75
C ARG A 230 -1.17 12.45 -9.39
N ASP A 231 -1.87 11.33 -9.33
CA ASP A 231 -2.00 10.51 -8.13
C ASP A 231 -1.25 9.19 -8.30
N PHE A 232 -0.49 8.81 -7.27
CA PHE A 232 0.29 7.59 -7.27
C PHE A 232 0.00 6.75 -6.03
N ALA A 233 -0.29 5.47 -6.24
CA ALA A 233 -0.18 4.47 -5.20
C ALA A 233 1.29 4.17 -4.91
N VAL A 234 1.65 4.10 -3.63
CA VAL A 234 2.94 3.59 -3.18
C VAL A 234 2.75 2.14 -2.75
N LEU A 235 3.38 1.22 -3.45
CA LEU A 235 3.20 -0.22 -3.25
C LEU A 235 4.48 -0.83 -2.65
N HIS A 236 4.34 -1.49 -1.50
CA HIS A 236 5.39 -2.28 -0.86
C HIS A 236 5.41 -3.70 -1.43
N SER A 237 6.61 -4.24 -1.60
CA SER A 237 6.83 -5.56 -2.19
C SER A 237 6.17 -6.72 -1.45
N GLU A 238 5.74 -6.52 -0.20
CA GLU A 238 5.11 -7.58 0.61
C GLU A 238 3.75 -7.19 1.19
N HIS A 239 3.46 -5.89 1.32
CA HIS A 239 2.25 -5.42 2.03
C HIS A 239 1.23 -4.80 1.08
N GLY A 240 1.57 -4.61 -0.20
CA GLY A 240 0.74 -3.89 -1.14
C GLY A 240 0.73 -2.39 -0.83
N LEU A 241 -0.43 -1.74 -0.94
CA LEU A 241 -0.55 -0.29 -0.79
C LEU A 241 -0.16 0.18 0.61
N VAL A 242 0.80 1.12 0.68
CA VAL A 242 1.25 1.75 1.93
C VAL A 242 0.93 3.23 2.03
N GLY A 243 0.49 3.87 0.96
CA GLY A 243 0.11 5.27 0.95
C GLY A 243 -0.16 5.79 -0.45
N VAL A 244 -0.63 7.04 -0.51
CA VAL A 244 -0.87 7.77 -1.76
C VAL A 244 -0.07 9.06 -1.75
N PHE A 245 0.59 9.31 -2.88
CA PHE A 245 1.45 10.46 -3.10
C PHE A 245 1.01 11.13 -4.39
N SER A 246 0.83 12.43 -4.32
CA SER A 246 0.19 13.17 -5.40
C SER A 246 0.87 14.50 -5.64
N TYR A 247 0.73 15.01 -6.86
CA TYR A 247 0.93 16.43 -7.11
C TYR A 247 -0.04 16.96 -8.16
N ASN A 248 -0.44 18.22 -7.95
CA ASN A 248 -1.11 19.02 -8.98
C ASN A 248 -0.08 19.97 -9.59
N HIS A 249 -0.05 20.16 -10.92
CA HIS A 249 0.91 21.06 -11.56
C HIS A 249 0.28 22.06 -12.52
N ASP A 250 0.91 23.24 -12.61
CA ASP A 250 0.60 24.27 -13.59
C ASP A 250 1.39 24.06 -14.91
N GLN A 251 0.96 24.75 -15.97
CA GLN A 251 1.63 24.71 -17.27
C GLN A 251 3.06 25.29 -17.25
N ALA A 252 3.44 25.99 -16.19
CA ALA A 252 4.77 26.56 -16.02
C ALA A 252 5.72 25.61 -15.26
N GLY A 253 5.31 24.36 -15.00
CA GLY A 253 6.13 23.34 -14.37
C GLY A 253 6.25 23.50 -12.85
N HIS A 254 5.32 24.19 -12.20
CA HIS A 254 5.25 24.28 -10.74
C HIS A 254 4.22 23.27 -10.24
N ALA A 255 4.53 22.53 -9.19
CA ALA A 255 3.65 21.51 -8.66
C ALA A 255 3.45 21.63 -7.15
N PHE A 256 2.27 21.26 -6.66
CA PHE A 256 1.92 21.22 -5.25
C PHE A 256 1.72 19.77 -4.84
N VAL A 257 2.55 19.32 -3.90
CA VAL A 257 2.62 17.94 -3.43
C VAL A 257 1.73 17.76 -2.22
N SER A 258 0.94 16.69 -2.24
CA SER A 258 0.21 16.15 -1.10
C SER A 258 0.53 14.65 -0.96
N PHE A 259 0.54 14.14 0.26
CA PHE A 259 0.75 12.72 0.48
C PHE A 259 0.25 12.29 1.85
N TRP A 260 -0.05 11.00 1.96
CA TRP A 260 -0.28 10.34 3.23
C TRP A 260 0.30 8.92 3.21
N VAL A 261 0.54 8.38 4.41
CA VAL A 261 0.98 6.99 4.62
C VAL A 261 -0.04 6.31 5.53
N GLY A 262 -0.45 5.12 5.12
CA GLY A 262 -1.44 4.30 5.80
C GLY A 262 -1.09 4.05 7.26
N CYS A 263 -2.11 3.96 8.11
CA CYS A 263 -1.93 3.84 9.55
C CYS A 263 -1.03 2.66 9.96
N ASP A 264 -1.05 1.56 9.21
CA ASP A 264 -0.22 0.37 9.47
C ASP A 264 1.27 0.56 9.16
N HIS A 265 1.61 1.64 8.44
CA HIS A 265 2.90 1.82 7.78
C HIS A 265 3.63 3.11 8.17
N GLN A 266 3.05 3.91 9.06
CA GLN A 266 3.68 5.12 9.57
C GLN A 266 4.93 4.81 10.42
N GLY A 267 5.91 5.72 10.40
CA GLY A 267 7.13 5.58 11.21
C GLY A 267 8.20 4.63 10.65
N ARG A 268 7.93 3.92 9.54
CA ARG A 268 8.85 2.95 8.93
C ARG A 268 9.80 3.53 7.87
N GLY A 269 9.78 4.84 7.66
CA GLY A 269 10.61 5.53 6.67
C GLY A 269 10.06 5.52 5.23
N TYR A 270 8.90 4.89 4.98
CA TYR A 270 8.31 4.82 3.63
C TYR A 270 8.03 6.18 3.01
N ALA A 271 7.55 7.15 3.81
CA ALA A 271 7.24 8.48 3.30
C ALA A 271 8.43 9.17 2.62
N GLY A 272 9.64 9.06 3.20
CA GLY A 272 10.83 9.67 2.64
C GLY A 272 11.28 9.01 1.34
N ALA A 273 11.21 7.67 1.28
CA ALA A 273 11.55 6.92 0.08
C ALA A 273 10.54 7.15 -1.06
N ALA A 274 9.24 7.14 -0.74
CA ALA A 274 8.17 7.44 -1.68
C ALA A 274 8.24 8.89 -2.18
N LEU A 275 8.48 9.86 -1.30
CA LEU A 275 8.67 11.25 -1.70
C LEU A 275 9.85 11.38 -2.64
N ALA A 276 10.98 10.73 -2.36
CA ALA A 276 12.14 10.79 -3.25
C ALA A 276 11.86 10.20 -4.64
N MET A 277 11.06 9.12 -4.72
CA MET A 277 10.57 8.59 -5.99
C MET A 277 9.64 9.59 -6.69
N LEU A 278 8.71 10.22 -5.97
CA LEU A 278 7.79 11.21 -6.53
C LEU A 278 8.55 12.41 -7.10
N LEU A 279 9.57 12.90 -6.40
CA LEU A 279 10.42 13.99 -6.84
C LEU A 279 11.14 13.63 -8.15
N GLU A 280 11.63 12.40 -8.28
CA GLU A 280 12.25 11.91 -9.52
C GLU A 280 11.24 11.80 -10.67
N GLN A 281 10.00 11.41 -10.38
CA GLN A 281 8.93 11.33 -11.38
C GLN A 281 8.56 12.72 -11.88
N ALA A 282 8.25 13.64 -10.96
CA ALA A 282 7.95 15.03 -11.28
C ALA A 282 9.09 15.67 -12.09
N ARG A 283 10.34 15.37 -11.73
CA ARG A 283 11.54 15.83 -12.44
C ARG A 283 11.58 15.33 -13.88
N ALA A 284 11.33 14.04 -14.10
CA ALA A 284 11.32 13.45 -15.44
C ALA A 284 10.18 14.03 -16.31
N GLU A 285 9.12 14.52 -15.68
CA GLU A 285 7.99 15.18 -16.33
C GLU A 285 8.17 16.68 -16.54
N GLY A 286 9.35 17.23 -16.21
CA GLY A 286 9.67 18.64 -16.45
C GLY A 286 9.18 19.60 -15.36
N ILE A 287 8.81 19.10 -14.17
CA ILE A 287 8.50 19.96 -13.03
C ILE A 287 9.79 20.62 -12.52
N VAL A 288 9.76 21.96 -12.40
CA VAL A 288 10.90 22.82 -12.04
C VAL A 288 10.83 23.32 -10.59
N ALA A 289 9.66 23.26 -9.94
CA ALA A 289 9.53 23.61 -8.53
C ALA A 289 8.39 22.83 -7.88
N LEU A 290 8.63 22.33 -6.67
CA LEU A 290 7.66 21.59 -5.89
C LEU A 290 7.36 22.34 -4.60
N TYR A 291 6.08 22.50 -4.32
CA TYR A 291 5.54 23.16 -3.15
C TYR A 291 4.77 22.16 -2.31
N THR A 292 4.60 22.46 -1.02
CA THR A 292 3.66 21.73 -0.17
C THR A 292 3.31 22.59 1.04
N SER A 293 2.30 22.17 1.78
CA SER A 293 1.95 22.77 3.06
C SER A 293 1.74 21.71 4.13
N ILE A 294 2.06 22.04 5.37
CA ILE A 294 1.83 21.17 6.52
C ILE A 294 1.25 21.95 7.70
N TYR A 295 0.46 21.28 8.52
CA TYR A 295 0.11 21.80 9.84
C TYR A 295 1.36 21.88 10.75
N PRO A 296 1.50 22.89 11.63
CA PRO A 296 2.71 23.09 12.43
C PRO A 296 2.96 21.95 13.42
N ASN A 297 1.89 21.30 13.88
CA ASN A 297 1.93 20.14 14.76
C ASN A 297 2.20 18.83 14.02
N ASN A 298 2.22 18.81 12.68
CA ASN A 298 2.57 17.61 11.90
C ASN A 298 4.10 17.46 11.80
N ILE A 299 4.71 17.19 12.95
CA ILE A 299 6.17 17.06 13.10
C ILE A 299 6.73 15.93 12.22
N ARG A 300 5.95 14.87 11.96
CA ARG A 300 6.37 13.75 11.13
C ARG A 300 6.54 14.18 9.67
N SER A 301 5.52 14.79 9.06
CA SER A 301 5.62 15.29 7.69
C SER A 301 6.69 16.36 7.57
N ARG A 302 6.82 17.24 8.57
CA ARG A 302 7.88 18.26 8.61
C ARG A 302 9.28 17.65 8.48
N ARG A 303 9.61 16.66 9.31
CA ARG A 303 10.92 15.99 9.28
C ARG A 303 11.15 15.26 7.97
N THR A 304 10.11 14.65 7.38
CA THR A 304 10.20 14.01 6.07
C THR A 304 10.56 15.02 4.98
N LEU A 305 9.86 16.16 4.95
CA LEU A 305 10.10 17.23 3.98
C LEU A 305 11.50 17.84 4.12
N GLU A 306 11.90 18.21 5.34
CA GLU A 306 13.23 18.77 5.61
C GLU A 306 14.35 17.81 5.14
N ARG A 307 14.21 16.51 5.39
CA ARG A 307 15.16 15.49 4.92
C ARG A 307 15.15 15.30 3.41
N ALA A 308 14.02 15.54 2.76
CA ALA A 308 13.88 15.51 1.31
C ALA A 308 14.39 16.81 0.64
N GLY A 309 14.93 17.76 1.41
CA GLY A 309 15.49 19.01 0.89
C GLY A 309 14.48 20.13 0.69
N PHE A 310 13.24 19.95 1.16
CA PHE A 310 12.28 21.04 1.19
C PHE A 310 12.68 22.06 2.25
N LEU A 311 12.59 23.33 1.88
CA LEU A 311 12.92 24.45 2.74
C LEU A 311 11.67 25.29 3.02
N PRO A 312 11.52 25.84 4.23
CA PRO A 312 10.37 26.67 4.56
C PRO A 312 10.38 27.94 3.72
N LEU A 313 9.21 28.31 3.20
CA LEU A 313 9.04 29.57 2.48
C LEU A 313 8.87 30.72 3.47
N ALA A 314 9.66 31.76 3.31
CA ALA A 314 9.44 33.03 4.00
C ALA A 314 8.14 33.65 3.47
N ARG A 315 7.06 33.60 4.27
CA ARG A 315 5.77 34.21 3.93
C ARG A 315 5.41 35.37 4.85
N PRO A 316 4.63 36.36 4.37
CA PRO A 316 3.86 37.22 5.27
C PRO A 316 2.83 36.37 6.04
N ARG A 317 2.43 36.82 7.24
CA ARG A 317 1.30 36.20 7.97
C ARG A 317 0.07 36.15 7.05
N LEU A 318 -0.72 35.07 7.07
CA LEU A 318 -1.89 34.88 6.20
C LEU A 318 -3.19 35.05 7.01
N ARG A 319 -4.35 35.07 6.37
CA ARG A 319 -5.67 35.17 7.03
C ARG A 319 -6.36 33.82 7.09
N GLY A 320 -7.04 33.53 8.20
CA GLY A 320 -7.95 32.38 8.32
C GLY A 320 -7.21 31.05 8.45
N ALA A 321 -7.76 29.99 7.85
CA ALA A 321 -7.19 28.63 7.92
C ALA A 321 -5.74 28.57 7.40
N ASP A 322 -5.41 29.36 6.37
CA ASP A 322 -4.06 29.41 5.78
C ASP A 322 -2.98 29.92 6.74
N ASP A 323 -3.33 30.71 7.78
CA ASP A 323 -2.34 31.20 8.73
C ASP A 323 -1.77 30.08 9.60
N GLN A 324 -2.50 28.97 9.72
CA GLN A 324 -2.05 27.81 10.45
C GLN A 324 -1.03 27.00 9.65
N LEU A 325 -1.04 27.04 8.32
CA LEU A 325 -0.16 26.18 7.50
C LEU A 325 1.26 26.74 7.35
N LEU A 326 2.24 25.84 7.40
CA LEU A 326 3.63 26.11 7.04
C LEU A 326 3.86 25.65 5.60
N PHE A 327 4.31 26.57 4.74
CA PHE A 327 4.59 26.26 3.33
C PHE A 327 6.06 25.96 3.14
N TYR A 328 6.34 24.97 2.30
CA TYR A 328 7.68 24.54 1.94
C TYR A 328 7.83 24.54 0.43
N ALA A 329 9.06 24.73 -0.02
CA ALA A 329 9.43 24.56 -1.42
C ALA A 329 10.72 23.76 -1.54
N SER A 330 10.78 22.93 -2.57
CA SER A 330 12.02 22.34 -3.07
C SER A 330 12.22 22.85 -4.50
N PRO A 331 13.30 23.61 -4.79
CA PRO A 331 13.65 23.89 -6.17
C PRO A 331 14.04 22.57 -6.83
N ALA A 332 13.35 22.19 -7.92
CA ALA A 332 13.88 21.15 -8.78
C ALA A 332 14.91 21.83 -9.69
N HIS A 333 16.13 21.28 -9.75
CA HIS A 333 17.14 21.67 -10.74
C HIS A 333 17.63 23.13 -10.75
N GLY A 334 18.52 23.53 -9.84
CA GLY A 334 19.34 24.75 -10.02
C GLY A 334 18.56 26.06 -10.22
N ALA A 335 17.23 26.00 -10.13
CA ALA A 335 16.32 27.12 -10.23
C ALA A 335 16.50 27.97 -8.97
N GLY A 336 16.41 29.28 -9.16
CA GLY A 336 16.33 30.22 -8.03
C GLY A 336 15.16 29.87 -7.11
N TRP A 337 15.15 30.48 -5.94
CA TRP A 337 14.11 30.26 -4.94
C TRP A 337 12.69 30.46 -5.51
N PRO A 338 11.79 29.47 -5.36
CA PRO A 338 10.44 29.57 -5.92
C PRO A 338 9.64 30.71 -5.26
N GLU A 339 9.03 31.58 -6.08
CA GLU A 339 8.32 32.78 -5.60
C GLU A 339 6.90 32.46 -5.08
N LEU A 340 6.38 33.31 -4.17
CA LEU A 340 5.00 33.25 -3.67
C LEU A 340 3.95 33.28 -4.79
N ARG A 341 4.22 34.02 -5.89
CA ARG A 341 3.32 34.09 -7.05
C ARG A 341 3.13 32.74 -7.73
N ALA A 342 4.21 31.97 -7.85
CA ALA A 342 4.16 30.65 -8.46
C ALA A 342 3.37 29.68 -7.57
N LEU A 343 3.54 29.74 -6.24
CA LEU A 343 2.70 28.99 -5.30
C LEU A 343 1.21 29.32 -5.48
N CYS A 344 0.85 30.61 -5.56
CA CYS A 344 -0.55 31.01 -5.78
C CYS A 344 -1.13 30.51 -7.12
N ARG A 345 -0.31 30.39 -8.18
CA ARG A 345 -0.76 29.84 -9.46
C ARG A 345 -1.13 28.37 -9.31
N VAL A 346 -0.27 27.58 -8.69
CA VAL A 346 -0.51 26.14 -8.51
C VAL A 346 -1.71 25.88 -7.61
N LEU A 347 -1.88 26.67 -6.55
CA LEU A 347 -3.05 26.55 -5.67
C LEU A 347 -4.36 27.01 -6.33
N GLY A 348 -4.32 27.64 -7.51
CA GLY A 348 -5.50 28.21 -8.16
C GLY A 348 -6.16 29.36 -7.40
N GLN A 349 -5.55 29.83 -6.30
CA GLN A 349 -6.11 30.88 -5.44
C GLN A 349 -5.02 31.79 -4.84
N PRO A 350 -5.35 33.08 -4.62
CA PRO A 350 -4.45 34.00 -3.96
C PRO A 350 -4.36 33.68 -2.46
N LEU A 351 -3.16 33.41 -1.97
CA LEU A 351 -2.87 33.43 -0.53
C LEU A 351 -3.20 34.81 0.03
N ARG A 352 -3.95 34.87 1.14
CA ARG A 352 -4.45 36.14 1.70
C ARG A 352 -3.53 36.66 2.80
N PRO A 353 -2.60 37.60 2.53
CA PRO A 353 -1.75 38.14 3.57
C PRO A 353 -2.54 38.96 4.61
N ILE A 354 -2.09 38.94 5.87
CA ILE A 354 -2.42 39.95 6.86
C ILE A 354 -1.82 41.26 6.33
N LYS A 355 -2.68 42.24 6.01
CA LYS A 355 -2.21 43.60 5.71
C LYS A 355 -1.30 44.04 6.86
N PRO A 356 -0.08 44.56 6.60
CA PRO A 356 0.68 45.20 7.66
C PRO A 356 -0.20 46.30 8.27
N TYR A 357 -0.23 46.37 9.60
CA TYR A 357 -0.91 47.42 10.34
C TYR A 357 -0.28 48.75 9.93
N ARG A 358 -0.86 49.43 8.91
CA ARG A 358 -0.46 50.78 8.52
C ARG A 358 -0.92 51.71 9.62
N GLU A 359 0.06 52.22 10.36
CA GLU A 359 0.08 53.52 11.03
C GLU A 359 -1.19 53.87 11.84
N MET A 360 -1.14 53.58 13.14
CA MET A 360 -1.68 54.53 14.11
C MET A 360 -0.94 55.85 13.90
N ALA A 361 -1.53 56.71 13.06
CA ALA A 361 -1.35 58.14 13.21
C ALA A 361 -1.67 58.47 14.68
N CYS A 362 -0.69 59.06 15.34
CA CYS A 362 -0.79 59.59 16.69
C CYS A 362 -0.25 61.02 16.60
N PRO A 363 -0.89 61.99 17.26
CA PRO A 363 -2.17 62.60 16.94
C PRO A 363 -2.06 63.72 15.89
#